data_AF-A0A3A5AQX4-F1
#
_entry.id   AF-A0A3A5AQX4-F1
#
_cell.length_a   1.000
_cell.length_b   1.000
_cell.length_c   1.000
_cell.angle_alpha   90.00
_cell.angle_beta   90.00
_cell.angle_gamma   90.00
#
_symmetry.space_group_name_H-M   'P 1'
#
loop_
_entity.id
_entity.type
_entity.pdbx_description
1 polymer ?
#
loop_
_entity_poly.entity_id
_entity_poly.type
_entity_poly.pdbx_seq_one_letter_code
_entity_poly.pdbx_strand_id
1 'polypeptide(L)'
;MSKYVKGENKWAVRFIINAELANNNLYIPRPSEWFLVIDPAYPLGSIDVYPSKTNSITVTFNHQNLNQPGPEDLLWRSGKLCLDQPIKRLGIIAGCAEPSGDREERLKWHVARAVDWVKAAAAGALVQDGDPFELPYIQSKSNKIVVHDESTQSFSAWTNVRRGDWGVVVWDTIPGLEKTLIAAAFLARDGRIIRAIRRYDEEPHGSTNQGSSTGLWWLWPSPVVLDPWQAPHTWNELRNVGQRIGVDVETSLRMIARSIRDKDANILLLGYPIPDRYGQEPTEIHWEAILLPKLTSQGRPPNGFRPNDLGWWVRDRRGAFSDSKKLPYMSTQNWHPDRMQARGRLEQPLRDSRIALIGCGALGSLLAELLIRGGVADLLLIDHEPLTAGNLVRHTLSGHDIGKNKASALAQRLASVAPFSSICTNENRLPALRGEIEELLGGYNVVIDCTGADEVVSSLGLGWWSFTRLFISASVSYEARRTFIFLHRGHSFPEDKFRARVEPLLKEEKALWAERGEALEGAGCWSPLFPARFDDLFLSAASCIKVIEIFTTEASIEARLIVFEQTSKMGFTGLRRYEFSDAESECSQ
;
A
#
# COMPACT_ATOMS: atom_id res chain seq x y z
N MET A 1 -34.18 27.38 16.19
CA MET A 1 -34.56 26.40 17.24
C MET A 1 -33.46 25.35 17.31
N SER A 2 -32.80 25.21 18.45
CA SER A 2 -31.89 24.10 18.75
C SER A 2 -32.70 22.90 19.26
N LYS A 3 -32.30 21.68 18.90
CA LYS A 3 -32.95 20.45 19.36
C LYS A 3 -31.89 19.43 19.74
N TYR A 4 -32.07 18.80 20.90
CA TYR A 4 -31.26 17.66 21.29
C TYR A 4 -31.70 16.41 20.53
N VAL A 5 -30.75 15.67 19.97
CA VAL A 5 -31.02 14.44 19.20
C VAL A 5 -30.66 13.24 20.06
N LYS A 6 -31.70 12.67 20.69
CA LYS A 6 -31.60 11.60 21.69
C LYS A 6 -31.02 10.28 21.14
N GLY A 7 -31.06 10.07 19.82
CA GLY A 7 -30.54 8.86 19.16
C GLY A 7 -29.04 8.84 18.89
N GLU A 8 -28.43 10.01 18.64
CA GLU A 8 -26.97 10.13 18.43
C GLU A 8 -26.25 10.69 19.65
N ASN A 9 -27.00 11.10 20.69
CA ASN A 9 -26.48 11.85 21.82
C ASN A 9 -25.74 13.10 21.32
N LYS A 10 -26.38 13.96 20.49
CA LYS A 10 -25.77 15.17 19.92
C LYS A 10 -26.73 16.35 19.95
N TRP A 11 -26.18 17.56 19.91
CA TRP A 11 -26.97 18.79 19.72
C TRP A 11 -27.06 19.15 18.24
N ALA A 12 -28.25 19.52 17.78
CA ALA A 12 -28.43 20.02 16.41
C ALA A 12 -29.04 21.42 16.41
N VAL A 13 -28.40 22.35 15.69
CA VAL A 13 -28.87 23.72 15.53
C VAL A 13 -29.20 23.95 14.07
N ARG A 14 -30.48 24.23 13.77
CA ARG A 14 -30.91 24.62 12.43
C ARG A 14 -30.52 26.06 12.15
N PHE A 15 -29.94 26.30 10.99
CA PHE A 15 -29.66 27.64 10.47
C PHE A 15 -29.99 27.73 8.97
N ILE A 16 -30.14 28.96 8.49
CA ILE A 16 -30.57 29.25 7.13
C ILE A 16 -29.51 30.13 6.48
N ILE A 17 -29.06 29.75 5.29
CA ILE A 17 -28.15 30.54 4.48
C ILE A 17 -28.96 31.21 3.37
N ASN A 18 -29.03 32.54 3.43
CA ASN A 18 -29.57 33.38 2.38
C ASN A 18 -28.41 34.14 1.71
N ALA A 19 -27.74 33.47 0.77
CA ALA A 19 -26.61 34.05 0.05
C ALA A 19 -27.09 34.59 -1.32
N GLU A 20 -26.66 35.81 -1.67
CA GLU A 20 -26.75 36.31 -3.03
C GLU A 20 -25.78 35.53 -3.91
N LEU A 21 -26.29 34.59 -4.71
CA LEU A 21 -25.46 33.83 -5.65
C LEU A 21 -25.55 34.50 -7.02
N ALA A 22 -24.38 34.75 -7.63
CA ALA A 22 -24.24 35.46 -8.90
C ALA A 22 -24.91 34.75 -10.10
N ASN A 23 -25.14 33.44 -10.00
CA ASN A 23 -25.70 32.60 -11.07
C ASN A 23 -27.03 31.93 -10.65
N ASN A 24 -27.89 31.64 -11.61
CA ASN A 24 -29.05 30.74 -11.48
C ASN A 24 -28.56 29.29 -11.34
N ASN A 25 -27.98 28.93 -10.19
CA ASN A 25 -27.65 27.55 -9.87
C ASN A 25 -28.93 26.76 -9.59
N LEU A 26 -29.16 25.67 -10.33
CA LEU A 26 -30.37 24.84 -10.24
C LEU A 26 -30.37 23.89 -9.02
N TYR A 27 -29.23 23.69 -8.36
CA TYR A 27 -29.06 22.69 -7.31
C TYR A 27 -29.23 23.24 -5.89
N ILE A 28 -28.99 24.54 -5.69
CA ILE A 28 -28.98 25.16 -4.35
C ILE A 28 -30.22 26.05 -4.21
N PRO A 29 -31.21 25.66 -3.38
CA PRO A 29 -32.42 26.45 -3.18
C PRO A 29 -32.13 27.76 -2.42
N ARG A 30 -32.97 28.77 -2.60
CA ARG A 30 -32.90 30.05 -1.89
C ARG A 30 -34.22 30.35 -1.17
N PRO A 31 -34.22 30.51 0.17
CA PRO A 31 -33.09 30.29 1.08
C PRO A 31 -32.71 28.80 1.17
N SER A 32 -31.49 28.47 1.61
CA SER A 32 -31.06 27.07 1.84
C SER A 32 -30.98 26.75 3.33
N GLU A 33 -31.46 25.57 3.73
CA GLU A 33 -31.49 25.14 5.13
C GLU A 33 -30.40 24.13 5.49
N TRP A 34 -29.82 24.30 6.67
CA TRP A 34 -28.65 23.55 7.13
C TRP A 34 -28.76 23.24 8.63
N PHE A 35 -28.01 22.22 9.06
CA PHE A 35 -27.89 21.82 10.46
C PHE A 35 -26.44 21.79 10.88
N LEU A 36 -26.16 22.45 12.01
CA LEU A 36 -24.91 22.35 12.74
C LEU A 36 -25.08 21.26 13.82
N VAL A 37 -24.34 20.16 13.70
CA VAL A 37 -24.40 19.02 14.61
C VAL A 37 -23.16 19.07 15.50
N ILE A 38 -23.38 19.15 16.80
CA ILE A 38 -22.37 19.43 17.82
C ILE A 38 -22.29 18.23 18.77
N ASP A 39 -21.08 17.69 18.92
CA ASP A 39 -20.78 16.60 19.84
C ASP A 39 -20.95 17.00 21.32
N PRO A 40 -21.41 16.11 22.23
CA PRO A 40 -21.58 16.41 23.65
C PRO A 40 -20.31 16.86 24.37
N ALA A 41 -19.14 16.43 23.90
CA ALA A 41 -17.86 16.84 24.47
C ALA A 41 -17.48 18.28 24.10
N TYR A 42 -18.35 19.02 23.40
CA TYR A 42 -18.16 20.43 23.12
C TYR A 42 -17.82 21.22 24.41
N PRO A 43 -16.77 22.05 24.40
CA PRO A 43 -16.09 22.61 23.22
C PRO A 43 -14.96 21.77 22.61
N LEU A 44 -14.66 20.59 23.15
CA LEU A 44 -13.56 19.73 22.67
C LEU A 44 -13.99 18.73 21.57
N GLY A 45 -15.28 18.42 21.48
CA GLY A 45 -15.85 17.50 20.50
C GLY A 45 -15.95 18.07 19.08
N SER A 46 -16.43 17.27 18.11
CA SER A 46 -16.58 17.73 16.72
C SER A 46 -17.78 18.66 16.53
N ILE A 47 -17.69 19.51 15.50
CA ILE A 47 -18.79 20.32 14.99
C ILE A 47 -18.87 20.05 13.49
N ASP A 48 -20.02 19.56 13.05
CA ASP A 48 -20.24 19.11 11.68
C ASP A 48 -21.42 19.86 11.05
N VAL A 49 -21.34 20.14 9.74
CA VAL A 49 -22.41 20.83 9.01
C VAL A 49 -23.04 19.90 7.97
N TYR A 50 -24.37 19.82 7.99
CA TYR A 50 -25.15 18.95 7.11
C TYR A 50 -26.28 19.71 6.39
N PRO A 51 -26.61 19.35 5.14
CA PRO A 51 -27.77 19.90 4.44
C PRO A 51 -29.07 19.35 5.03
N SER A 52 -30.08 20.21 5.14
CA SER A 52 -31.43 19.81 5.58
C SER A 52 -32.08 18.85 4.58
N LYS A 53 -33.00 18.00 5.05
CA LYS A 53 -33.88 17.25 4.14
C LYS A 53 -34.90 18.14 3.44
N THR A 54 -35.23 19.27 4.05
CA THR A 54 -36.19 20.25 3.52
C THR A 54 -35.44 21.46 3.00
N ASN A 55 -35.72 21.86 1.76
CA ASN A 55 -35.24 23.12 1.18
C ASN A 55 -33.70 23.29 1.27
N SER A 56 -32.96 22.26 0.87
CA SER A 56 -31.49 22.24 0.79
C SER A 56 -31.02 21.40 -0.39
N ILE A 57 -29.71 21.25 -0.56
CA ILE A 57 -29.10 20.47 -1.65
C ILE A 57 -29.44 18.98 -1.53
N THR A 58 -29.74 18.36 -2.67
CA THR A 58 -30.01 16.91 -2.79
C THR A 58 -28.92 16.15 -3.53
N VAL A 59 -28.08 16.86 -4.27
CA VAL A 59 -26.91 16.35 -4.99
C VAL A 59 -25.65 16.41 -4.12
N THR A 60 -24.60 15.73 -4.55
CA THR A 60 -23.27 15.75 -3.90
C THR A 60 -22.31 16.62 -4.70
N PHE A 61 -21.57 17.48 -4.00
CA PHE A 61 -20.52 18.33 -4.54
C PHE A 61 -19.12 17.90 -4.06
N ASN A 62 -18.07 18.49 -4.61
CA ASN A 62 -16.70 18.41 -4.07
C ASN A 62 -16.63 18.86 -2.61
N HIS A 63 -15.64 18.34 -1.87
CA HIS A 63 -15.47 18.60 -0.44
C HIS A 63 -16.74 18.32 0.38
N GLN A 64 -17.45 17.24 0.03
CA GLN A 64 -18.66 16.80 0.71
C GLN A 64 -18.72 15.28 0.75
N ASN A 65 -19.17 14.73 1.88
CA ASN A 65 -19.57 13.33 1.93
C ASN A 65 -20.81 13.09 1.06
N LEU A 66 -21.05 11.83 0.70
CA LEU A 66 -22.21 11.42 -0.08
C LEU A 66 -23.54 11.92 0.50
N ASN A 67 -24.27 12.72 -0.28
CA ASN A 67 -25.47 13.41 0.17
C ASN A 67 -26.75 12.59 -0.03
N GLN A 68 -26.97 11.59 0.83
CA GLN A 68 -28.17 10.76 0.82
C GLN A 68 -29.21 11.25 1.84
N PRO A 69 -30.51 10.93 1.63
CA PRO A 69 -31.56 11.30 2.58
C PRO A 69 -31.26 10.84 4.03
N GLY A 70 -30.59 9.71 4.21
CA GLY A 70 -30.29 9.17 5.54
C GLY A 70 -31.53 8.59 6.27
N PRO A 71 -31.37 8.20 7.55
CA PRO A 71 -32.45 7.68 8.40
C PRO A 71 -33.64 8.64 8.52
N GLU A 72 -34.89 8.15 8.57
CA GLU A 72 -36.10 8.99 8.57
C GLU A 72 -36.20 9.93 9.77
N ASP A 73 -35.66 9.54 10.92
CA ASP A 73 -35.70 10.25 12.21
C ASP A 73 -34.78 11.49 12.26
N LEU A 74 -33.78 11.57 11.39
CA LEU A 74 -32.92 12.75 11.26
C LEU A 74 -33.57 13.83 10.39
N LEU A 75 -33.35 15.10 10.71
CA LEU A 75 -33.88 16.23 9.93
C LEU A 75 -32.94 16.68 8.80
N TRP A 76 -31.72 16.15 8.79
CA TRP A 76 -30.67 16.45 7.82
C TRP A 76 -30.26 15.19 7.04
N ARG A 77 -29.55 15.42 5.95
CA ARG A 77 -29.02 14.41 5.03
C ARG A 77 -27.61 14.01 5.43
N SER A 78 -27.08 12.91 4.89
CA SER A 78 -25.74 12.40 5.25
C SER A 78 -24.55 13.20 4.69
N GLY A 79 -24.79 14.19 3.82
CA GLY A 79 -23.75 14.92 3.09
C GLY A 79 -23.00 15.95 3.93
N LYS A 80 -22.20 15.50 4.90
CA LYS A 80 -21.31 16.36 5.72
C LYS A 80 -20.41 17.21 4.83
N LEU A 81 -20.33 18.51 5.10
CA LEU A 81 -19.36 19.41 4.46
C LEU A 81 -17.95 19.19 5.03
N CYS A 82 -16.95 19.13 4.16
CA CYS A 82 -15.54 19.09 4.55
C CYS A 82 -15.02 20.53 4.68
N LEU A 83 -15.15 21.11 5.87
CA LEU A 83 -14.78 22.51 6.11
C LEU A 83 -13.31 22.67 6.52
N ASP A 84 -12.60 21.60 6.89
CA ASP A 84 -11.29 21.72 7.56
C ASP A 84 -10.10 22.02 6.62
N GLN A 85 -10.22 21.76 5.31
CA GLN A 85 -9.11 21.96 4.38
C GLN A 85 -9.05 23.38 3.79
N PRO A 86 -7.84 23.96 3.63
CA PRO A 86 -7.67 25.26 2.98
C PRO A 86 -7.84 25.12 1.45
N ILE A 87 -9.02 25.45 0.94
CA ILE A 87 -9.30 25.52 -0.51
C ILE A 87 -8.67 26.82 -1.04
N LYS A 88 -7.76 26.74 -2.03
CA LYS A 88 -6.94 27.88 -2.48
C LYS A 88 -7.69 29.07 -3.08
N ARG A 89 -8.93 28.92 -3.60
CA ARG A 89 -9.79 30.07 -4.02
C ARG A 89 -10.65 30.61 -2.90
N LEU A 90 -10.79 29.87 -1.81
CA LEU A 90 -11.34 30.44 -0.60
C LEU A 90 -10.21 31.20 0.12
N GLY A 91 -9.68 32.24 -0.52
CA GLY A 91 -8.82 33.26 0.08
C GLY A 91 -9.49 34.06 1.22
N ILE A 92 -10.66 33.61 1.68
CA ILE A 92 -11.40 34.07 2.86
C ILE A 92 -11.26 33.06 4.02
N ILE A 93 -10.79 31.85 3.72
CA ILE A 93 -10.71 30.64 4.56
C ILE A 93 -9.27 30.13 4.70
N ALA A 94 -8.38 30.61 3.83
CA ALA A 94 -6.95 30.41 3.90
C ALA A 94 -6.37 31.25 5.04
N GLY A 95 -6.11 30.61 6.19
CA GLY A 95 -5.17 31.14 7.18
C GLY A 95 -5.48 30.84 8.64
N CYS A 96 -6.75 30.66 9.02
CA CYS A 96 -7.08 30.50 10.43
C CYS A 96 -7.34 29.02 10.74
N ALA A 97 -6.40 28.41 11.48
CA ALA A 97 -6.67 27.18 12.22
C ALA A 97 -7.98 27.35 13.00
N GLU A 98 -8.70 26.25 13.21
CA GLU A 98 -9.90 26.26 14.04
C GLU A 98 -9.58 26.96 15.38
N PRO A 99 -10.36 27.99 15.80
CA PRO A 99 -10.07 28.74 17.01
C PRO A 99 -9.96 27.83 18.23
N SER A 100 -8.84 27.93 18.96
CA SER A 100 -8.61 27.19 20.20
C SER A 100 -8.90 28.08 21.40
N GLY A 101 -9.77 27.62 22.31
CA GLY A 101 -10.02 28.28 23.60
C GLY A 101 -11.28 29.16 23.66
N ASP A 102 -11.76 29.68 22.52
CA ASP A 102 -13.07 30.36 22.43
C ASP A 102 -14.13 29.46 21.78
N ARG A 103 -15.09 29.04 22.61
CA ARG A 103 -16.19 28.17 22.19
C ARG A 103 -17.10 28.84 21.15
N GLU A 104 -17.44 30.11 21.31
CA GLU A 104 -18.38 30.80 20.41
C GLU A 104 -17.75 31.12 19.07
N GLU A 105 -16.48 31.51 19.08
CA GLU A 105 -15.71 31.74 17.86
C GLU A 105 -15.61 30.47 17.02
N ARG A 106 -15.43 29.31 17.66
CA ARG A 106 -15.41 28.00 17.00
C ARG A 106 -16.72 27.69 16.26
N LEU A 107 -17.88 27.95 16.87
CA LEU A 107 -19.17 27.78 16.19
C LEU A 107 -19.34 28.74 15.00
N LYS A 108 -18.96 30.02 15.19
CA LYS A 108 -19.00 31.03 14.11
C LYS A 108 -18.10 30.63 12.95
N TRP A 109 -16.92 30.08 13.23
CA TRP A 109 -15.97 29.60 12.24
C TRP A 109 -16.61 28.53 11.33
N HIS A 110 -17.26 27.50 11.89
CA HIS A 110 -17.93 26.47 11.09
C HIS A 110 -19.08 27.02 10.23
N VAL A 111 -19.90 27.92 10.79
CA VAL A 111 -21.02 28.53 10.04
C VAL A 111 -20.51 29.42 8.92
N ALA A 112 -19.50 30.25 9.17
CA ALA A 112 -18.90 31.12 8.15
C ALA A 112 -18.35 30.30 6.98
N ARG A 113 -17.66 29.18 7.28
CA ARG A 113 -17.12 28.30 6.25
C ARG A 113 -18.18 27.56 5.46
N ALA A 114 -19.28 27.17 6.11
CA ALA A 114 -20.43 26.62 5.40
C ALA A 114 -21.03 27.64 4.41
N VAL A 115 -21.14 28.92 4.80
CA VAL A 115 -21.61 29.99 3.90
C VAL A 115 -20.68 30.15 2.70
N ASP A 116 -19.37 30.17 2.93
CA ASP A 116 -18.38 30.30 1.86
C ASP A 116 -18.35 29.07 0.94
N TRP A 117 -18.50 27.87 1.50
CA TRP A 117 -18.66 26.64 0.73
C TRP A 117 -19.90 26.71 -0.17
N VAL A 118 -21.05 27.16 0.35
CA VAL A 118 -22.29 27.30 -0.45
C VAL A 118 -22.13 28.31 -1.58
N LYS A 119 -21.46 29.44 -1.33
CA LYS A 119 -21.15 30.43 -2.37
C LYS A 119 -20.23 29.84 -3.45
N ALA A 120 -19.19 29.11 -3.05
CA ALA A 120 -18.26 28.46 -3.98
C ALA A 120 -18.96 27.34 -4.79
N ALA A 121 -19.79 26.52 -4.15
CA ALA A 121 -20.61 25.50 -4.80
C ALA A 121 -21.56 26.11 -5.83
N ALA A 122 -22.19 27.23 -5.47
CA ALA A 122 -23.08 27.95 -6.36
C ALA A 122 -22.38 28.47 -7.62
N ALA A 123 -21.13 28.93 -7.47
CA ALA A 123 -20.30 29.47 -8.54
C ALA A 123 -19.52 28.41 -9.33
N GLY A 124 -19.61 27.12 -8.96
CA GLY A 124 -18.79 26.06 -9.56
C GLY A 124 -17.29 26.20 -9.26
N ALA A 125 -16.95 26.83 -8.13
CA ALA A 125 -15.58 27.22 -7.76
C ALA A 125 -15.05 26.45 -6.54
N LEU A 126 -15.61 25.28 -6.23
CA LEU A 126 -15.16 24.43 -5.12
C LEU A 126 -13.77 23.81 -5.37
N VAL A 127 -13.42 23.62 -6.63
CA VAL A 127 -12.12 23.10 -7.08
C VAL A 127 -11.55 24.02 -8.16
N GLN A 128 -10.22 24.02 -8.32
CA GLN A 128 -9.52 24.80 -9.34
C GLN A 128 -8.37 24.02 -9.96
N ASP A 129 -7.91 24.51 -11.11
CA ASP A 129 -6.66 24.07 -11.73
C ASP A 129 -5.49 24.12 -10.74
N GLY A 130 -4.80 22.99 -10.61
CA GLY A 130 -3.69 22.81 -9.68
C GLY A 130 -4.07 22.32 -8.27
N ASP A 131 -5.35 22.30 -7.89
CA ASP A 131 -5.79 21.64 -6.65
C ASP A 131 -5.61 20.11 -6.78
N PRO A 132 -5.28 19.38 -5.69
CA PRO A 132 -5.24 17.91 -5.72
C PRO A 132 -6.56 17.33 -6.24
N PHE A 133 -6.48 16.33 -7.12
CA PHE A 133 -7.69 15.72 -7.69
C PHE A 133 -8.48 14.96 -6.60
N GLU A 134 -9.78 15.25 -6.47
CA GLU A 134 -10.66 14.63 -5.48
C GLU A 134 -11.53 13.57 -6.16
N LEU A 135 -11.47 12.32 -5.69
CA LEU A 135 -12.34 11.26 -6.18
C LEU A 135 -13.77 11.41 -5.64
N PRO A 136 -14.80 11.00 -6.41
CA PRO A 136 -16.18 11.00 -5.90
C PRO A 136 -16.31 10.05 -4.71
N TYR A 137 -16.98 10.48 -3.65
CA TYR A 137 -17.19 9.62 -2.49
C TYR A 137 -18.07 8.42 -2.84
N ILE A 138 -17.61 7.22 -2.51
CA ILE A 138 -18.36 5.96 -2.67
C ILE A 138 -18.49 5.27 -1.31
N GLN A 139 -19.73 4.91 -0.96
CA GLN A 139 -19.99 4.13 0.24
C GLN A 139 -19.99 2.64 -0.10
N SER A 140 -18.99 1.91 0.40
CA SER A 140 -19.00 0.44 0.36
C SER A 140 -19.52 -0.17 1.66
N LYS A 141 -20.25 -1.28 1.54
CA LYS A 141 -20.68 -2.14 2.67
C LYS A 141 -19.98 -3.50 2.64
N SER A 142 -18.99 -3.69 1.77
CA SER A 142 -18.27 -4.95 1.62
C SER A 142 -17.29 -5.16 2.76
N ASN A 143 -17.24 -6.38 3.30
CA ASN A 143 -16.19 -6.79 4.23
C ASN A 143 -14.87 -7.14 3.54
N LYS A 144 -14.88 -7.29 2.21
CA LYS A 144 -13.68 -7.47 1.39
C LYS A 144 -13.22 -6.16 0.78
N ILE A 145 -11.91 -5.98 0.71
CA ILE A 145 -11.22 -4.84 0.10
C ILE A 145 -10.55 -5.34 -1.17
N VAL A 146 -10.72 -4.60 -2.27
CA VAL A 146 -10.02 -4.83 -3.53
C VAL A 146 -8.85 -3.87 -3.60
N VAL A 147 -7.67 -4.41 -3.90
CA VAL A 147 -6.43 -3.65 -3.89
C VAL A 147 -5.74 -3.75 -5.24
N HIS A 148 -5.22 -2.62 -5.71
CA HIS A 148 -4.39 -2.51 -6.91
C HIS A 148 -3.18 -1.61 -6.61
N ASP A 149 -2.24 -1.54 -7.55
CA ASP A 149 -0.98 -0.80 -7.45
C ASP A 149 -0.77 0.08 -8.70
N GLU A 150 -1.71 0.99 -8.96
CA GLU A 150 -1.55 1.93 -10.08
C GLU A 150 -0.64 3.09 -9.69
N SER A 151 0.14 3.59 -10.64
CA SER A 151 1.03 4.74 -10.50
C SER A 151 1.29 5.41 -11.84
N THR A 152 2.04 6.51 -11.81
CA THR A 152 2.51 7.19 -13.03
C THR A 152 3.31 6.27 -13.94
N GLN A 153 4.07 5.33 -13.37
CA GLN A 153 4.85 4.38 -14.15
C GLN A 153 3.95 3.35 -14.84
N SER A 154 2.94 2.83 -14.13
CA SER A 154 2.02 1.83 -14.69
C SER A 154 1.05 2.41 -15.72
N PHE A 155 0.77 3.71 -15.67
CA PHE A 155 -0.18 4.37 -16.57
C PHE A 155 0.15 4.17 -18.06
N SER A 156 1.44 4.11 -18.39
CA SER A 156 1.94 3.84 -19.75
C SER A 156 1.40 2.54 -20.35
N ALA A 157 1.19 1.50 -19.53
CA ALA A 157 0.66 0.20 -19.98
C ALA A 157 -0.77 0.31 -20.54
N TRP A 158 -1.53 1.32 -20.08
CA TRP A 158 -2.93 1.52 -20.45
C TRP A 158 -3.12 2.39 -21.70
N THR A 159 -2.06 2.99 -22.22
CA THR A 159 -2.11 3.92 -23.36
C THR A 159 -2.62 3.26 -24.65
N ASN A 160 -2.28 1.99 -24.87
CA ASN A 160 -2.67 1.22 -26.04
C ASN A 160 -4.04 0.51 -25.88
N VAL A 161 -4.69 0.65 -24.72
CA VAL A 161 -6.01 0.04 -24.47
C VAL A 161 -7.10 1.01 -24.91
N ARG A 162 -7.97 0.56 -25.81
CA ARG A 162 -9.10 1.37 -26.28
C ARG A 162 -10.02 1.72 -25.12
N ARG A 163 -10.32 3.01 -24.94
CA ARG A 163 -11.30 3.47 -23.95
C ARG A 163 -12.69 2.93 -24.30
N GLY A 164 -13.39 2.45 -23.29
CA GLY A 164 -14.64 1.70 -23.38
C GLY A 164 -14.47 0.18 -23.48
N ASP A 165 -13.23 -0.33 -23.64
CA ASP A 165 -12.97 -1.78 -23.69
C ASP A 165 -12.86 -2.40 -22.29
N TRP A 166 -13.06 -3.71 -22.24
CA TRP A 166 -13.05 -4.51 -21.01
C TRP A 166 -12.20 -5.78 -21.21
N GLY A 167 -11.75 -6.37 -20.11
CA GLY A 167 -10.96 -7.60 -20.11
C GLY A 167 -11.03 -8.34 -18.78
N VAL A 168 -10.03 -9.17 -18.51
CA VAL A 168 -9.97 -10.06 -17.34
C VAL A 168 -8.94 -9.53 -16.34
N VAL A 169 -9.29 -9.54 -15.06
CA VAL A 169 -8.32 -9.35 -13.96
C VAL A 169 -8.14 -10.66 -13.23
N VAL A 170 -6.89 -11.00 -12.91
CA VAL A 170 -6.54 -12.16 -12.09
C VAL A 170 -6.40 -11.71 -10.65
N TRP A 171 -7.13 -12.37 -9.76
CA TRP A 171 -7.06 -12.11 -8.33
C TRP A 171 -6.01 -13.00 -7.69
N ASP A 172 -5.27 -12.41 -6.77
CA ASP A 172 -4.41 -13.12 -5.85
C ASP A 172 -4.79 -12.85 -4.40
N THR A 173 -4.43 -13.76 -3.52
CA THR A 173 -4.71 -13.73 -2.09
C THR A 173 -3.44 -14.03 -1.32
N ILE A 174 -3.13 -13.18 -0.34
CA ILE A 174 -1.97 -13.39 0.53
C ILE A 174 -2.44 -13.96 1.88
N PRO A 175 -1.86 -15.06 2.36
CA PRO A 175 -2.12 -15.57 3.70
C PRO A 175 -1.94 -14.48 4.77
N GLY A 176 -2.89 -14.33 5.70
CA GLY A 176 -2.91 -13.23 6.67
C GLY A 176 -3.67 -11.98 6.20
N LEU A 177 -4.08 -11.93 4.92
CA LEU A 177 -4.90 -10.86 4.33
C LEU A 177 -6.19 -11.45 3.70
N GLU A 178 -6.93 -12.28 4.42
CA GLU A 178 -8.06 -13.07 3.89
C GLU A 178 -9.24 -12.22 3.40
N LYS A 179 -9.33 -10.96 3.86
CA LYS A 179 -10.34 -9.99 3.43
C LYS A 179 -9.88 -9.14 2.24
N THR A 180 -8.68 -9.35 1.73
CA THR A 180 -8.07 -8.54 0.68
C THR A 180 -7.96 -9.34 -0.61
N LEU A 181 -8.42 -8.76 -1.72
CA LEU A 181 -8.25 -9.31 -3.06
C LEU A 181 -7.29 -8.40 -3.83
N ILE A 182 -6.16 -8.96 -4.26
CA ILE A 182 -5.12 -8.20 -4.95
C ILE A 182 -5.27 -8.41 -6.45
N ALA A 183 -5.33 -7.33 -7.22
CA ALA A 183 -5.28 -7.37 -8.67
C ALA A 183 -3.86 -7.72 -9.13
N ALA A 184 -3.58 -9.01 -9.35
CA ALA A 184 -2.24 -9.49 -9.69
C ALA A 184 -1.89 -9.26 -11.16
N ALA A 185 -2.87 -9.41 -12.06
CA ALA A 185 -2.66 -9.17 -13.48
C ALA A 185 -3.94 -8.68 -14.18
N PHE A 186 -3.76 -7.84 -15.18
CA PHE A 186 -4.78 -7.32 -16.07
C PHE A 186 -4.51 -7.84 -17.48
N LEU A 187 -5.47 -8.56 -18.04
CA LEU A 187 -5.37 -9.22 -19.34
C LEU A 187 -6.43 -8.66 -20.28
N ALA A 188 -6.06 -8.53 -21.55
CA ALA A 188 -7.00 -8.32 -22.63
C ALA A 188 -7.88 -9.56 -22.84
N ARG A 189 -8.96 -9.42 -23.63
CA ARG A 189 -9.93 -10.51 -23.89
C ARG A 189 -9.33 -11.69 -24.66
N ASP A 190 -8.24 -11.46 -25.38
CA ASP A 190 -7.47 -12.49 -26.09
C ASP A 190 -6.45 -13.20 -25.18
N GLY A 191 -6.35 -12.83 -23.91
CA GLY A 191 -5.42 -13.40 -22.93
C GLY A 191 -4.05 -12.72 -22.90
N ARG A 192 -3.81 -11.69 -23.71
CA ARG A 192 -2.56 -10.93 -23.64
C ARG A 192 -2.48 -10.15 -22.33
N ILE A 193 -1.37 -10.29 -21.60
CA ILE A 193 -1.09 -9.50 -20.40
C ILE A 193 -0.90 -8.03 -20.81
N ILE A 194 -1.73 -7.14 -20.25
CA ILE A 194 -1.58 -5.69 -20.37
C ILE A 194 -0.63 -5.20 -19.29
N ARG A 195 -0.80 -5.71 -18.07
CA ARG A 195 -0.06 -5.31 -16.88
C ARG A 195 -0.11 -6.42 -15.84
N ALA A 196 0.97 -6.64 -15.10
CA ALA A 196 0.97 -7.49 -13.92
C ALA A 196 1.87 -6.92 -12.82
N ILE A 197 1.68 -7.40 -11.59
CA ILE A 197 2.55 -7.08 -10.46
C ILE A 197 3.87 -7.84 -10.63
N ARG A 198 4.98 -7.31 -10.08
CA ARG A 198 6.33 -7.90 -10.25
C ARG A 198 6.39 -9.39 -9.91
N ARG A 199 5.79 -9.76 -8.77
CA ARG A 199 5.71 -11.16 -8.31
C ARG A 199 5.01 -12.10 -9.31
N TYR A 200 4.05 -11.59 -10.08
CA TYR A 200 3.37 -12.40 -11.09
C TYR A 200 4.34 -12.73 -12.21
N ASP A 201 5.02 -11.74 -12.79
CA ASP A 201 5.90 -11.91 -13.96
C ASP A 201 7.12 -12.82 -13.73
N GLU A 202 7.63 -12.95 -12.49
CA GLU A 202 8.83 -13.76 -12.17
C GLU A 202 8.54 -15.25 -11.93
N GLU A 203 7.28 -15.66 -11.73
CA GLU A 203 6.94 -17.08 -11.69
C GLU A 203 6.80 -17.65 -13.12
N PRO A 204 7.46 -18.76 -13.48
CA PRO A 204 7.22 -19.42 -14.75
C PRO A 204 5.77 -19.90 -14.76
N HIS A 205 4.92 -19.26 -15.55
CA HIS A 205 3.49 -19.53 -15.68
C HIS A 205 3.17 -20.88 -16.35
N GLY A 206 4.07 -21.86 -16.22
CA GLY A 206 3.84 -23.26 -16.54
C GLY A 206 3.03 -23.94 -15.45
N SER A 207 1.73 -24.08 -15.68
CA SER A 207 0.92 -25.23 -15.25
C SER A 207 0.48 -25.41 -13.78
N THR A 208 0.63 -24.44 -12.86
CA THR A 208 0.21 -24.61 -11.45
C THR A 208 -0.78 -23.58 -10.88
N ASN A 209 -1.45 -22.78 -11.69
CA ASN A 209 -2.55 -21.91 -11.20
C ASN A 209 -3.95 -22.51 -11.41
N GLN A 210 -4.18 -23.71 -10.86
CA GLN A 210 -5.52 -24.33 -10.82
C GLN A 210 -6.48 -23.71 -9.77
N GLY A 211 -6.14 -22.55 -9.19
CA GLY A 211 -6.94 -21.90 -8.12
C GLY A 211 -7.18 -20.40 -8.27
N SER A 212 -6.66 -19.73 -9.30
CA SER A 212 -6.76 -18.26 -9.40
C SER A 212 -8.18 -17.82 -9.75
N SER A 213 -8.82 -17.09 -8.84
CA SER A 213 -10.11 -16.47 -9.11
C SER A 213 -9.93 -15.35 -10.15
N THR A 214 -10.90 -15.18 -11.03
CA THR A 214 -10.88 -14.12 -12.05
C THR A 214 -12.03 -13.15 -11.88
N GLY A 215 -11.79 -11.90 -12.25
CA GLY A 215 -12.78 -10.85 -12.36
C GLY A 215 -12.71 -10.19 -13.72
N LEU A 216 -13.40 -9.06 -13.85
CA LEU A 216 -13.39 -8.25 -15.07
C LEU A 216 -12.87 -6.86 -14.76
N TRP A 217 -12.26 -6.22 -15.75
CA TRP A 217 -11.99 -4.77 -15.72
C TRP A 217 -12.67 -4.12 -16.92
N TRP A 218 -13.09 -2.86 -16.79
CA TRP A 218 -13.72 -2.07 -17.84
C TRP A 218 -13.23 -0.63 -17.78
N LEU A 219 -12.47 -0.22 -18.80
CA LEU A 219 -11.71 1.03 -18.78
C LEU A 219 -12.46 2.14 -19.53
N TRP A 220 -12.95 3.14 -18.82
CA TRP A 220 -13.70 4.28 -19.34
C TRP A 220 -12.77 5.45 -19.70
N PRO A 221 -13.20 6.38 -20.60
CA PRO A 221 -12.35 7.47 -21.06
C PRO A 221 -12.16 8.61 -20.05
N SER A 222 -13.05 8.74 -19.08
CA SER A 222 -13.06 9.86 -18.12
C SER A 222 -13.75 9.45 -16.81
N PRO A 223 -13.59 10.23 -15.72
CA PRO A 223 -14.22 9.94 -14.44
C PRO A 223 -15.72 9.68 -14.51
N VAL A 224 -16.16 8.62 -13.84
CA VAL A 224 -17.55 8.16 -13.86
C VAL A 224 -18.36 8.86 -12.77
N VAL A 225 -18.74 10.11 -13.06
CA VAL A 225 -19.47 10.98 -12.11
C VAL A 225 -20.72 11.57 -12.75
N LEU A 226 -21.75 11.81 -11.95
CA LEU A 226 -22.91 12.65 -12.26
C LEU A 226 -22.62 14.08 -11.79
N ASP A 227 -23.21 15.05 -12.47
CA ASP A 227 -23.06 16.46 -12.09
C ASP A 227 -23.84 16.74 -10.79
N PRO A 228 -23.27 17.52 -9.85
CA PRO A 228 -21.98 18.20 -9.94
C PRO A 228 -20.76 17.31 -9.60
N TRP A 229 -20.83 16.42 -8.60
CA TRP A 229 -19.71 15.51 -8.28
C TRP A 229 -20.16 14.25 -7.52
N GLN A 230 -20.95 13.38 -8.16
CA GLN A 230 -21.52 12.20 -7.49
C GLN A 230 -21.26 10.90 -8.26
N ALA A 231 -20.77 9.85 -7.60
CA ALA A 231 -20.70 8.52 -8.22
C ALA A 231 -22.11 7.96 -8.52
N PRO A 232 -22.32 7.23 -9.63
CA PRO A 232 -23.60 6.64 -9.95
C PRO A 232 -23.96 5.56 -8.93
N HIS A 233 -25.20 5.57 -8.44
CA HIS A 233 -25.72 4.61 -7.47
C HIS A 233 -26.55 3.50 -8.11
N THR A 234 -27.04 3.71 -9.31
CA THR A 234 -27.93 2.79 -10.03
C THR A 234 -27.39 2.47 -11.41
N TRP A 235 -27.82 1.35 -11.98
CA TRP A 235 -27.46 1.02 -13.37
C TRP A 235 -27.99 2.05 -14.37
N ASN A 236 -29.13 2.70 -14.08
CA ASN A 236 -29.63 3.82 -14.90
C ASN A 236 -28.66 5.01 -14.92
N GLU A 237 -28.21 5.42 -13.73
CA GLU A 237 -27.25 6.52 -13.61
C GLU A 237 -25.95 6.20 -14.33
N LEU A 238 -25.43 4.96 -14.20
CA LEU A 238 -24.23 4.54 -14.91
C LEU A 238 -24.42 4.58 -16.44
N ARG A 239 -25.58 4.17 -16.95
CA ARG A 239 -25.92 4.29 -18.38
C ARG A 239 -25.95 5.74 -18.85
N ASN A 240 -26.55 6.63 -18.05
CA ASN A 240 -26.61 8.06 -18.37
C ASN A 240 -25.19 8.66 -18.47
N VAL A 241 -24.30 8.30 -17.52
CA VAL A 241 -22.89 8.73 -17.59
C VAL A 241 -22.22 8.16 -18.83
N GLY A 242 -22.40 6.86 -19.11
CA GLY A 242 -21.84 6.20 -20.29
C GLY A 242 -22.27 6.87 -21.60
N GLN A 243 -23.56 7.18 -21.75
CA GLN A 243 -24.08 7.89 -22.91
C GLN A 243 -23.43 9.28 -23.07
N ARG A 244 -23.26 10.01 -21.97
CA ARG A 244 -22.64 11.35 -21.98
C ARG A 244 -21.17 11.32 -22.43
N ILE A 245 -20.43 10.28 -22.04
CA ILE A 245 -18.99 10.16 -22.35
C ILE A 245 -18.69 9.25 -23.55
N GLY A 246 -19.72 8.82 -24.29
CA GLY A 246 -19.57 8.01 -25.51
C GLY A 246 -19.24 6.53 -25.30
N VAL A 247 -19.58 5.95 -24.14
CA VAL A 247 -19.43 4.51 -23.85
C VAL A 247 -20.76 3.77 -24.05
N ASP A 248 -20.78 2.77 -24.93
CA ASP A 248 -21.95 1.89 -25.12
C ASP A 248 -22.06 0.87 -23.99
N VAL A 249 -22.78 1.27 -22.94
CA VAL A 249 -22.97 0.45 -21.74
C VAL A 249 -23.78 -0.81 -22.02
N GLU A 250 -24.78 -0.76 -22.91
CA GLU A 250 -25.67 -1.88 -23.18
C GLU A 250 -24.93 -3.01 -23.91
N THR A 251 -24.16 -2.67 -24.95
CA THR A 251 -23.40 -3.66 -25.70
C THR A 251 -22.33 -4.29 -24.81
N SER A 252 -21.57 -3.49 -24.05
CA SER A 252 -20.54 -3.99 -23.15
C SER A 252 -21.10 -4.88 -22.04
N LEU A 253 -22.20 -4.46 -21.38
CA LEU A 253 -22.84 -5.29 -20.36
C LEU A 253 -23.38 -6.60 -20.92
N ARG A 254 -23.93 -6.61 -22.15
CA ARG A 254 -24.37 -7.85 -22.79
C ARG A 254 -23.20 -8.82 -22.99
N MET A 255 -22.04 -8.32 -23.43
CA MET A 255 -20.84 -9.13 -23.61
C MET A 255 -20.28 -9.64 -22.27
N ILE A 256 -20.22 -8.77 -21.26
CA ILE A 256 -19.82 -9.09 -19.89
C ILE A 256 -20.74 -10.17 -19.32
N ALA A 257 -22.06 -9.99 -19.39
CA ALA A 257 -23.06 -10.93 -18.89
C ALA A 257 -22.92 -12.32 -19.54
N ARG A 258 -22.59 -12.38 -20.84
CA ARG A 258 -22.28 -13.64 -21.52
C ARG A 258 -21.00 -14.29 -20.96
N SER A 259 -19.98 -13.50 -20.65
CA SER A 259 -18.68 -14.00 -20.19
C SER A 259 -18.71 -14.57 -18.76
N ILE A 260 -19.60 -14.07 -17.89
CA ILE A 260 -19.71 -14.46 -16.48
C ILE A 260 -20.84 -15.46 -16.20
N ARG A 261 -21.68 -15.76 -17.18
CA ARG A 261 -22.82 -16.67 -16.99
C ARG A 261 -22.35 -18.04 -16.54
N ASP A 262 -23.00 -18.57 -15.51
CA ASP A 262 -22.68 -19.85 -14.86
C ASP A 262 -21.27 -19.91 -14.24
N LYS A 263 -20.59 -18.77 -14.11
CA LYS A 263 -19.32 -18.64 -13.40
C LYS A 263 -19.53 -17.95 -12.06
N ASP A 264 -18.57 -18.13 -11.16
CA ASP A 264 -18.49 -17.39 -9.90
C ASP A 264 -17.69 -16.07 -10.04
N ALA A 265 -17.52 -15.58 -11.27
CA ALA A 265 -16.85 -14.31 -11.57
C ALA A 265 -17.76 -13.13 -11.20
N ASN A 266 -17.55 -12.57 -10.02
CA ASN A 266 -18.49 -11.64 -9.39
C ASN A 266 -17.96 -10.21 -9.25
N ILE A 267 -16.75 -9.86 -9.69
CA ILE A 267 -16.18 -8.52 -9.45
C ILE A 267 -15.80 -7.86 -10.78
N LEU A 268 -16.27 -6.63 -10.96
CA LEU A 268 -15.95 -5.73 -12.07
C LEU A 268 -15.18 -4.52 -11.54
N LEU A 269 -13.96 -4.31 -12.04
CA LEU A 269 -13.20 -3.08 -11.85
C LEU A 269 -13.58 -2.08 -12.94
N LEU A 270 -14.29 -1.02 -12.57
CA LEU A 270 -14.59 0.11 -13.43
C LEU A 270 -13.44 1.12 -13.33
N GLY A 271 -12.63 1.22 -14.38
CA GLY A 271 -11.43 2.04 -14.40
C GLY A 271 -11.60 3.31 -15.20
N TYR A 272 -10.88 4.36 -14.83
CA TYR A 272 -10.80 5.58 -15.64
C TYR A 272 -9.52 6.36 -15.32
N PRO A 273 -8.97 7.10 -16.31
CA PRO A 273 -7.77 7.89 -16.10
C PRO A 273 -8.07 9.12 -15.21
N ILE A 274 -7.18 9.38 -14.25
CA ILE A 274 -7.23 10.55 -13.35
C ILE A 274 -5.91 11.31 -13.37
N PRO A 275 -5.92 12.65 -13.23
CA PRO A 275 -4.72 13.43 -13.01
C PRO A 275 -4.36 13.51 -11.53
N ASP A 276 -3.12 13.86 -11.21
CA ASP A 276 -2.71 14.16 -9.83
C ASP A 276 -3.37 15.45 -9.32
N ARG A 277 -3.60 16.41 -10.22
CA ARG A 277 -4.20 17.72 -9.94
C ARG A 277 -5.23 18.10 -11.00
N TYR A 278 -6.27 18.82 -10.59
CA TYR A 278 -7.26 19.36 -11.51
C TYR A 278 -6.61 20.21 -12.62
N GLY A 279 -7.15 20.12 -13.83
CA GLY A 279 -6.65 20.84 -15.01
C GLY A 279 -5.39 20.24 -15.65
N GLN A 280 -4.80 19.19 -15.08
CA GLN A 280 -3.65 18.49 -15.66
C GLN A 280 -4.09 17.27 -16.48
N GLU A 281 -3.16 16.78 -17.31
CA GLU A 281 -3.34 15.52 -18.03
C GLU A 281 -3.35 14.33 -17.05
N PRO A 282 -4.12 13.28 -17.35
CA PRO A 282 -4.14 12.08 -16.51
C PRO A 282 -2.79 11.38 -16.43
N THR A 283 -2.44 10.94 -15.22
CA THR A 283 -1.18 10.29 -14.88
C THR A 283 -1.37 8.91 -14.28
N GLU A 284 -2.58 8.53 -13.89
CA GLU A 284 -2.87 7.24 -13.23
C GLU A 284 -4.23 6.69 -13.68
N ILE A 285 -4.42 5.37 -13.62
CA ILE A 285 -5.75 4.77 -13.69
C ILE A 285 -6.31 4.60 -12.28
N HIS A 286 -7.49 5.15 -12.06
CA HIS A 286 -8.29 4.87 -10.88
C HIS A 286 -9.22 3.70 -11.14
N TRP A 287 -9.41 2.83 -10.15
CA TRP A 287 -10.30 1.67 -10.24
C TRP A 287 -11.38 1.70 -9.17
N GLU A 288 -12.61 1.36 -9.56
CA GLU A 288 -13.74 1.16 -8.66
C GLU A 288 -14.30 -0.26 -8.80
N ALA A 289 -14.34 -1.00 -7.69
CA ALA A 289 -14.87 -2.36 -7.70
C ALA A 289 -16.39 -2.39 -7.52
N ILE A 290 -17.09 -3.10 -8.41
CA ILE A 290 -18.53 -3.34 -8.38
C ILE A 290 -18.77 -4.85 -8.33
N LEU A 291 -19.61 -5.31 -7.39
CA LEU A 291 -20.01 -6.72 -7.33
C LEU A 291 -21.08 -7.01 -8.40
N LEU A 292 -20.76 -7.84 -9.38
CA LEU A 292 -21.70 -8.32 -10.39
C LEU A 292 -22.67 -9.37 -9.81
N PRO A 293 -23.92 -9.39 -10.29
CA PRO A 293 -24.89 -10.40 -9.90
C PRO A 293 -24.53 -11.77 -10.48
N LYS A 294 -24.82 -12.85 -9.74
CA LYS A 294 -24.69 -14.22 -10.27
C LYS A 294 -25.71 -14.45 -11.38
N LEU A 295 -25.23 -14.71 -12.58
CA LEU A 295 -26.06 -14.99 -13.76
C LEU A 295 -26.04 -16.49 -14.06
N THR A 296 -27.21 -17.06 -14.40
CA THR A 296 -27.34 -18.50 -14.67
C THR A 296 -27.95 -18.76 -16.05
N SER A 297 -27.69 -19.93 -16.64
CA SER A 297 -28.45 -20.45 -17.78
C SER A 297 -29.65 -21.30 -17.34
N GLN A 298 -29.85 -21.47 -16.03
CA GLN A 298 -30.98 -22.21 -15.47
C GLN A 298 -32.27 -21.40 -15.53
N GLY A 299 -33.40 -22.09 -15.71
CA GLY A 299 -34.74 -21.50 -15.81
C GLY A 299 -35.19 -21.24 -17.24
N ARG A 300 -36.07 -20.25 -17.44
CA ARG A 300 -36.59 -19.87 -18.76
C ARG A 300 -36.37 -18.38 -19.06
N PRO A 301 -36.12 -18.02 -20.32
CA PRO A 301 -36.19 -16.63 -20.78
C PRO A 301 -37.60 -16.04 -20.59
N PRO A 302 -37.74 -14.70 -20.66
CA PRO A 302 -39.04 -14.04 -20.63
C PRO A 302 -39.95 -14.52 -21.77
N ASN A 303 -41.26 -14.49 -21.56
CA ASN A 303 -42.25 -14.85 -22.58
C ASN A 303 -41.98 -14.10 -23.90
N GLY A 304 -42.02 -14.83 -25.01
CA GLY A 304 -41.71 -14.30 -26.35
C GLY A 304 -40.24 -14.41 -26.77
N PHE A 305 -39.33 -14.87 -25.89
CA PHE A 305 -37.91 -15.05 -26.21
C PHE A 305 -37.48 -16.52 -26.17
N ARG A 306 -36.58 -16.90 -27.08
CA ARG A 306 -35.95 -18.22 -27.11
C ARG A 306 -34.78 -18.30 -26.10
N PRO A 307 -34.38 -19.49 -25.63
CA PRO A 307 -33.22 -19.68 -24.75
C PRO A 307 -31.90 -19.53 -25.51
N ASN A 308 -31.64 -18.32 -25.97
CA ASN A 308 -30.42 -17.91 -26.66
C ASN A 308 -29.83 -16.65 -25.99
N ASP A 309 -28.66 -16.21 -26.45
CA ASP A 309 -27.96 -15.04 -25.92
C ASP A 309 -28.85 -13.80 -25.78
N LEU A 310 -29.75 -13.57 -26.75
CA LEU A 310 -30.67 -12.43 -26.71
C LEU A 310 -31.74 -12.61 -25.63
N GLY A 311 -32.38 -13.78 -25.55
CA GLY A 311 -33.41 -14.05 -24.54
C GLY A 311 -32.87 -13.98 -23.11
N TRP A 312 -31.66 -14.51 -22.89
CA TRP A 312 -31.00 -14.41 -21.60
C TRP A 312 -30.59 -12.97 -21.25
N TRP A 313 -30.06 -12.23 -22.21
CA TRP A 313 -29.75 -10.81 -22.00
C TRP A 313 -30.99 -10.00 -21.62
N VAL A 314 -32.12 -10.19 -22.30
CA VAL A 314 -33.37 -9.47 -21.99
C VAL A 314 -33.85 -9.80 -20.57
N ARG A 315 -33.69 -11.06 -20.12
CA ARG A 315 -33.98 -11.45 -18.73
C ARG A 315 -33.11 -10.65 -17.75
N ASP A 316 -31.81 -10.66 -17.98
CA ASP A 316 -30.84 -10.08 -17.07
C ASP A 316 -30.94 -8.54 -17.06
N ARG A 317 -31.19 -7.91 -18.21
CA ARG A 317 -31.45 -6.47 -18.37
C ARG A 317 -32.72 -6.00 -17.66
N ARG A 318 -33.78 -6.82 -17.65
CA ARG A 318 -35.04 -6.55 -16.91
C ARG A 318 -34.94 -6.87 -15.43
N GLY A 319 -34.04 -7.77 -15.03
CA GLY A 319 -33.88 -8.24 -13.66
C GLY A 319 -32.64 -7.68 -12.98
N ALA A 320 -31.50 -8.35 -13.17
CA ALA A 320 -30.26 -8.10 -12.45
C ALA A 320 -29.63 -6.73 -12.76
N PHE A 321 -29.77 -6.26 -14.00
CA PHE A 321 -29.27 -4.98 -14.49
C PHE A 321 -30.38 -3.96 -14.77
N SER A 322 -31.54 -4.07 -14.09
CA SER A 322 -32.63 -3.12 -14.28
C SER A 322 -32.25 -1.71 -13.82
N ASP A 323 -32.96 -0.70 -14.32
CA ASP A 323 -32.62 0.71 -14.10
C ASP A 323 -32.71 1.12 -12.62
N SER A 324 -33.61 0.51 -11.85
CA SER A 324 -33.79 0.76 -10.42
C SER A 324 -32.81 0.00 -9.51
N LYS A 325 -32.03 -0.95 -10.05
CA LYS A 325 -31.08 -1.73 -9.24
C LYS A 325 -29.87 -0.88 -8.88
N LYS A 326 -29.50 -0.94 -7.61
CA LYS A 326 -28.32 -0.27 -7.06
C LYS A 326 -27.02 -0.97 -7.48
N LEU A 327 -25.95 -0.20 -7.58
CA LEU A 327 -24.59 -0.67 -7.81
C LEU A 327 -23.95 -1.03 -6.47
N PRO A 328 -23.63 -2.32 -6.24
CA PRO A 328 -23.01 -2.77 -5.00
C PRO A 328 -21.48 -2.55 -5.06
N TYR A 329 -21.04 -1.32 -4.76
CA TYR A 329 -19.62 -1.00 -4.69
C TYR A 329 -18.89 -1.74 -3.57
N MET A 330 -17.67 -2.17 -3.87
CA MET A 330 -16.71 -2.74 -2.93
C MET A 330 -15.67 -1.68 -2.55
N SER A 331 -15.05 -1.83 -1.38
CA SER A 331 -13.96 -0.95 -0.95
C SER A 331 -12.77 -1.18 -1.88
N THR A 332 -12.28 -0.14 -2.53
CA THR A 332 -11.13 -0.21 -3.44
C THR A 332 -10.04 0.70 -2.91
N GLN A 333 -8.79 0.21 -2.93
CA GLN A 333 -7.64 0.98 -2.45
C GLN A 333 -6.45 0.79 -3.40
N ASN A 334 -5.73 1.88 -3.63
CA ASN A 334 -4.45 1.85 -4.32
C ASN A 334 -3.32 1.72 -3.29
N TRP A 335 -2.73 0.53 -3.17
CA TRP A 335 -1.61 0.25 -2.26
C TRP A 335 -0.25 0.28 -2.97
N HIS A 336 -0.14 1.02 -4.07
CA HIS A 336 1.15 1.23 -4.71
C HIS A 336 2.19 1.72 -3.67
N PRO A 337 3.43 1.20 -3.67
CA PRO A 337 4.44 1.54 -2.66
C PRO A 337 4.66 3.04 -2.46
N ASP A 338 4.65 3.82 -3.55
CA ASP A 338 4.81 5.28 -3.46
C ASP A 338 3.69 5.99 -2.69
N ARG A 339 2.50 5.39 -2.55
CA ARG A 339 1.39 5.90 -1.74
C ARG A 339 1.50 5.44 -0.29
N MET A 340 1.68 4.13 -0.10
CA MET A 340 1.72 3.52 1.24
C MET A 340 2.93 3.97 2.05
N GLN A 341 4.06 4.21 1.37
CA GLN A 341 5.34 4.57 1.96
C GLN A 341 5.74 6.00 1.62
N ALA A 342 4.79 6.87 1.25
CA ALA A 342 5.06 8.26 0.90
C ALA A 342 5.82 9.03 2.00
N ARG A 343 5.75 8.57 3.26
CA ARG A 343 6.47 9.11 4.41
C ARG A 343 7.29 8.01 5.06
N GLY A 344 8.58 8.27 5.32
CA GLY A 344 9.48 7.34 6.03
C GLY A 344 10.07 6.21 5.17
N ARG A 345 10.02 6.33 3.84
CA ARG A 345 10.70 5.39 2.92
C ARG A 345 12.21 5.60 2.88
N LEU A 346 12.91 4.54 2.48
CA LEU A 346 14.33 4.59 2.16
C LEU A 346 14.57 5.36 0.86
N GLU A 347 15.79 5.84 0.68
CA GLU A 347 16.21 6.53 -0.54
C GLU A 347 16.00 5.65 -1.78
N GLN A 348 15.61 6.29 -2.89
CA GLN A 348 15.23 5.59 -4.12
C GLN A 348 16.28 4.58 -4.63
N PRO A 349 17.60 4.86 -4.62
CA PRO A 349 18.60 3.90 -5.08
C PRO A 349 18.57 2.55 -4.34
N LEU A 350 18.27 2.55 -3.03
CA LEU A 350 18.14 1.33 -2.25
C LEU A 350 16.80 0.63 -2.50
N ARG A 351 15.71 1.38 -2.66
CA ARG A 351 14.39 0.81 -3.00
C ARG A 351 14.40 0.09 -4.36
N ASP A 352 15.14 0.63 -5.32
CA ASP A 352 15.27 0.10 -6.68
C ASP A 352 16.32 -1.03 -6.78
N SER A 353 17.03 -1.35 -5.68
CA SER A 353 18.02 -2.43 -5.65
C SER A 353 17.37 -3.81 -5.53
N ARG A 354 17.97 -4.80 -6.19
CA ARG A 354 17.66 -6.23 -6.04
C ARG A 354 18.60 -6.80 -4.98
N ILE A 355 18.05 -7.13 -3.81
CA ILE A 355 18.84 -7.51 -2.63
C ILE A 355 18.78 -9.02 -2.42
N ALA A 356 19.94 -9.66 -2.23
CA ALA A 356 20.02 -11.02 -1.70
C ALA A 356 20.48 -10.98 -0.24
N LEU A 357 19.68 -11.54 0.67
CA LEU A 357 19.96 -11.62 2.09
C LEU A 357 20.21 -13.07 2.48
N ILE A 358 21.44 -13.36 2.89
CA ILE A 358 21.93 -14.68 3.29
C ILE A 358 21.90 -14.76 4.82
N GLY A 359 21.13 -15.71 5.35
CA GLY A 359 20.89 -15.87 6.78
C GLY A 359 19.68 -15.07 7.26
N CYS A 360 18.55 -15.76 7.46
CA CYS A 360 17.31 -15.22 7.99
C CYS A 360 17.23 -15.40 9.52
N GLY A 361 18.35 -15.24 10.22
CA GLY A 361 18.42 -15.37 11.67
C GLY A 361 17.87 -14.16 12.44
N ALA A 362 18.37 -13.95 13.66
CA ALA A 362 17.93 -12.85 14.52
C ALA A 362 18.11 -11.47 13.85
N LEU A 363 19.32 -11.17 13.34
CA LEU A 363 19.61 -9.91 12.64
C LEU A 363 18.98 -9.87 11.24
N GLY A 364 19.14 -10.95 10.47
CA GLY A 364 18.69 -11.02 9.07
C GLY A 364 17.18 -10.86 8.92
N SER A 365 16.39 -11.45 9.82
CA SER A 365 14.93 -11.32 9.79
C SER A 365 14.45 -9.88 10.06
N LEU A 366 15.15 -9.15 10.94
CA LEU A 366 14.90 -7.74 11.20
C LEU A 366 15.32 -6.86 10.02
N LEU A 367 16.47 -7.13 9.42
CA LEU A 367 16.94 -6.41 8.23
C LEU A 367 15.98 -6.59 7.05
N ALA A 368 15.55 -7.81 6.76
CA ALA A 368 14.55 -8.08 5.73
C ALA A 368 13.25 -7.29 5.98
N GLU A 369 12.75 -7.28 7.22
CA GLU A 369 11.54 -6.53 7.57
C GLU A 369 11.72 -5.02 7.42
N LEU A 370 12.86 -4.45 7.85
CA LEU A 370 13.16 -3.03 7.68
C LEU A 370 13.32 -2.63 6.20
N LEU A 371 13.97 -3.45 5.38
CA LEU A 371 14.14 -3.21 3.94
C LEU A 371 12.78 -3.19 3.21
N ILE A 372 11.95 -4.21 3.43
CA ILE A 372 10.63 -4.31 2.80
C ILE A 372 9.71 -3.16 3.24
N ARG A 373 9.66 -2.85 4.55
CA ARG A 373 8.89 -1.71 5.06
C ARG A 373 9.42 -0.36 4.54
N GLY A 374 10.72 -0.27 4.32
CA GLY A 374 11.40 0.88 3.73
C GLY A 374 11.18 1.04 2.22
N GLY A 375 10.57 0.06 1.56
CA GLY A 375 10.17 0.12 0.16
C GLY A 375 11.11 -0.58 -0.81
N VAL A 376 12.03 -1.43 -0.33
CA VAL A 376 12.72 -2.38 -1.20
C VAL A 376 11.70 -3.32 -1.83
N ALA A 377 11.72 -3.40 -3.16
CA ALA A 377 10.73 -4.16 -3.91
C ALA A 377 11.18 -5.59 -4.22
N ASP A 378 12.48 -5.86 -4.32
CA ASP A 378 13.01 -7.16 -4.78
C ASP A 378 14.00 -7.74 -3.77
N LEU A 379 13.61 -8.84 -3.12
CA LEU A 379 14.37 -9.47 -2.04
C LEU A 379 14.46 -10.99 -2.22
N LEU A 380 15.67 -11.53 -2.25
CA LEU A 380 15.93 -12.96 -2.12
C LEU A 380 16.34 -13.27 -0.68
N LEU A 381 15.64 -14.21 -0.06
CA LEU A 381 15.96 -14.73 1.27
C LEU A 381 16.61 -16.10 1.15
N ILE A 382 17.78 -16.30 1.75
CA ILE A 382 18.51 -17.57 1.72
C ILE A 382 18.72 -18.05 3.15
N ASP A 383 18.09 -19.16 3.52
CA ASP A 383 18.29 -19.82 4.81
C ASP A 383 17.84 -21.28 4.73
N HIS A 384 18.60 -22.18 5.33
CA HIS A 384 18.33 -23.62 5.28
C HIS A 384 17.77 -24.18 6.59
N GLU A 385 17.72 -23.38 7.64
CA GLU A 385 17.29 -23.82 8.95
C GLU A 385 15.78 -23.65 9.14
N PRO A 386 15.11 -24.59 9.83
CA PRO A 386 13.77 -24.38 10.33
C PRO A 386 13.76 -23.41 11.52
N LEU A 387 12.63 -22.74 11.73
CA LEU A 387 12.40 -21.95 12.93
C LEU A 387 12.21 -22.87 14.15
N THR A 388 12.96 -22.63 15.22
CA THR A 388 12.81 -23.35 16.50
C THR A 388 12.23 -22.43 17.57
N ALA A 389 11.63 -23.01 18.63
CA ALA A 389 11.03 -22.24 19.72
C ALA A 389 12.02 -21.23 20.37
N GLY A 390 13.31 -21.60 20.45
CA GLY A 390 14.36 -20.74 20.99
C GLY A 390 14.67 -19.50 20.14
N ASN A 391 14.20 -19.44 18.90
CA ASN A 391 14.38 -18.27 18.03
C ASN A 391 13.28 -17.21 18.25
N LEU A 392 12.13 -17.57 18.82
CA LEU A 392 10.96 -16.69 18.94
C LEU A 392 11.24 -15.40 19.74
N VAL A 393 12.18 -15.44 20.67
CA VAL A 393 12.53 -14.28 21.51
C VAL A 393 13.29 -13.20 20.74
N ARG A 394 13.79 -13.52 19.54
CA ARG A 394 14.69 -12.63 18.79
C ARG A 394 14.54 -12.67 17.26
N HIS A 395 13.51 -13.34 16.76
CA HIS A 395 13.18 -13.41 15.34
C HIS A 395 11.82 -12.74 15.11
N THR A 396 11.61 -12.15 13.94
CA THR A 396 10.32 -11.53 13.58
C THR A 396 9.17 -12.51 13.31
N LEU A 397 9.45 -13.81 13.21
CA LEU A 397 8.46 -14.86 12.99
C LEU A 397 7.78 -15.26 14.31
N SER A 398 6.64 -15.94 14.20
CA SER A 398 5.78 -16.24 15.34
C SER A 398 5.76 -17.73 15.70
N GLY A 399 5.09 -18.08 16.81
CA GLY A 399 4.88 -19.48 17.19
C GLY A 399 4.15 -20.31 16.12
N HIS A 400 3.39 -19.68 15.23
CA HIS A 400 2.72 -20.35 14.10
C HIS A 400 3.69 -20.87 13.02
N ASP A 401 4.96 -20.45 13.10
CA ASP A 401 5.98 -20.73 12.08
C ASP A 401 7.02 -21.73 12.56
N ILE A 402 6.93 -22.22 13.81
CA ILE A 402 7.83 -23.25 14.35
C ILE A 402 7.82 -24.47 13.43
N GLY A 403 9.02 -24.96 13.08
CA GLY A 403 9.22 -26.12 12.20
C GLY A 403 9.22 -25.79 10.70
N LYS A 404 8.76 -24.61 10.29
CA LYS A 404 8.87 -24.14 8.89
C LYS A 404 10.27 -23.62 8.62
N ASN A 405 10.74 -23.70 7.36
CA ASN A 405 11.98 -23.06 6.94
C ASN A 405 11.89 -21.53 7.16
N LYS A 406 12.96 -20.93 7.72
CA LYS A 406 12.98 -19.51 8.06
C LYS A 406 12.81 -18.60 6.84
N ALA A 407 13.44 -18.91 5.71
CA ALA A 407 13.38 -18.08 4.50
C ALA A 407 11.95 -18.04 3.94
N SER A 408 11.30 -19.19 3.75
CA SER A 408 9.93 -19.24 3.21
C SER A 408 8.87 -18.71 4.17
N ALA A 409 8.99 -19.01 5.47
CA ALA A 409 8.09 -18.42 6.47
C ALA A 409 8.24 -16.89 6.54
N LEU A 410 9.48 -16.37 6.48
CA LEU A 410 9.74 -14.94 6.49
C LEU A 410 9.23 -14.27 5.21
N ALA A 411 9.41 -14.89 4.03
CA ALA A 411 8.85 -14.37 2.78
C ALA A 411 7.33 -14.27 2.84
N GLN A 412 6.65 -15.29 3.35
CA GLN A 412 5.19 -15.28 3.54
C GLN A 412 4.75 -14.13 4.46
N ARG A 413 5.46 -13.94 5.58
CA ARG A 413 5.20 -12.82 6.49
C ARG A 413 5.40 -11.49 5.78
N LEU A 414 6.51 -11.29 5.07
CA LEU A 414 6.84 -10.03 4.42
C LEU A 414 5.90 -9.71 3.24
N ALA A 415 5.38 -10.72 2.54
CA ALA A 415 4.34 -10.52 1.53
C ALA A 415 3.06 -9.92 2.14
N SER A 416 2.72 -10.24 3.41
CA SER A 416 1.61 -9.58 4.10
C SER A 416 1.91 -8.12 4.50
N VAL A 417 3.20 -7.76 4.59
CA VAL A 417 3.67 -6.40 4.91
C VAL A 417 3.72 -5.52 3.66
N ALA A 418 4.23 -6.05 2.53
CA ALA A 418 4.29 -5.36 1.25
C ALA A 418 3.80 -6.29 0.12
N PRO A 419 2.48 -6.32 -0.15
CA PRO A 419 1.86 -7.25 -1.10
C PRO A 419 2.35 -7.21 -2.55
N PHE A 420 2.98 -6.10 -2.94
CA PHE A 420 3.44 -5.84 -4.31
C PHE A 420 4.94 -6.02 -4.50
N SER A 421 5.68 -6.37 -3.44
CA SER A 421 7.10 -6.70 -3.51
C SER A 421 7.31 -8.12 -4.03
N SER A 422 8.39 -8.34 -4.79
CA SER A 422 8.88 -9.67 -5.18
C SER A 422 9.80 -10.20 -4.09
N ILE A 423 9.39 -11.28 -3.43
CA ILE A 423 10.16 -11.92 -2.36
C ILE A 423 10.36 -13.38 -2.72
N CYS A 424 11.58 -13.70 -3.16
CA CYS A 424 11.99 -15.05 -3.53
C CYS A 424 12.73 -15.72 -2.38
N THR A 425 12.78 -17.05 -2.39
CA THR A 425 13.45 -17.81 -1.34
C THR A 425 14.31 -18.94 -1.89
N ASN A 426 15.46 -19.16 -1.27
CA ASN A 426 16.24 -20.38 -1.40
C ASN A 426 16.33 -21.06 -0.03
N GLU A 427 15.67 -22.20 0.11
CA GLU A 427 15.65 -22.97 1.36
C GLU A 427 16.88 -23.87 1.55
N ASN A 428 17.84 -23.81 0.62
CA ASN A 428 19.09 -24.56 0.70
C ASN A 428 20.23 -23.69 1.26
N ARG A 429 21.33 -24.35 1.63
CA ARG A 429 22.59 -23.64 1.92
C ARG A 429 23.02 -22.84 0.69
N LEU A 430 23.79 -21.78 0.93
CA LEU A 430 24.47 -21.11 -0.17
C LEU A 430 25.33 -22.17 -0.90
N PRO A 431 25.25 -22.28 -2.23
CA PRO A 431 26.04 -23.24 -2.96
C PRO A 431 27.54 -23.02 -2.76
N ALA A 432 28.33 -24.09 -2.85
CA ALA A 432 29.79 -24.03 -2.76
C ALA A 432 30.48 -24.04 -4.14
N LEU A 433 29.71 -24.17 -5.21
CA LEU A 433 30.20 -24.16 -6.60
C LEU A 433 29.98 -22.78 -7.22
N ARG A 434 31.05 -22.24 -7.82
CA ARG A 434 31.04 -20.90 -8.44
C ARG A 434 29.88 -20.69 -9.41
N GLY A 435 29.63 -21.64 -10.31
CA GLY A 435 28.56 -21.51 -11.31
C GLY A 435 27.16 -21.42 -10.67
N GLU A 436 26.90 -22.17 -9.61
CA GLU A 436 25.62 -22.17 -8.90
C GLU A 436 25.43 -20.87 -8.09
N ILE A 437 26.52 -20.35 -7.51
CA ILE A 437 26.53 -19.05 -6.82
C ILE A 437 26.24 -17.92 -7.83
N GLU A 438 26.89 -17.96 -9.00
CA GLU A 438 26.70 -16.99 -10.08
C GLU A 438 25.27 -17.02 -10.63
N GLU A 439 24.68 -18.20 -10.76
CA GLU A 439 23.27 -18.38 -11.16
C GLU A 439 22.31 -17.82 -10.10
N LEU A 440 22.45 -18.25 -8.85
CA LEU A 440 21.54 -17.87 -7.75
C LEU A 440 21.55 -16.36 -7.49
N LEU A 441 22.74 -15.76 -7.45
CA LEU A 441 22.89 -14.34 -7.11
C LEU A 441 22.95 -13.46 -8.37
N GLY A 442 22.93 -14.00 -9.59
CA GLY A 442 23.20 -13.30 -10.85
C GLY A 442 22.43 -11.98 -11.06
N GLY A 443 21.18 -11.93 -10.62
CA GLY A 443 20.32 -10.75 -10.75
C GLY A 443 20.41 -9.72 -9.60
N TYR A 444 21.17 -9.99 -8.53
CA TYR A 444 21.15 -9.17 -7.31
C TYR A 444 22.37 -8.25 -7.21
N ASN A 445 22.14 -6.95 -7.08
CA ASN A 445 23.18 -5.92 -7.05
C ASN A 445 23.64 -5.54 -5.63
N VAL A 446 22.90 -5.98 -4.62
CA VAL A 446 23.27 -5.88 -3.21
C VAL A 446 23.22 -7.27 -2.60
N VAL A 447 24.29 -7.70 -1.95
CA VAL A 447 24.38 -8.99 -1.25
C VAL A 447 24.68 -8.71 0.22
N ILE A 448 23.81 -9.17 1.11
CA ILE A 448 23.90 -8.99 2.55
C ILE A 448 24.07 -10.35 3.21
N ASP A 449 25.23 -10.60 3.79
CA ASP A 449 25.50 -11.75 4.63
C ASP A 449 25.22 -11.40 6.09
N CYS A 450 24.30 -12.13 6.71
CA CYS A 450 23.94 -12.06 8.13
C CYS A 450 24.22 -13.39 8.83
N THR A 451 25.07 -14.24 8.25
CA THR A 451 25.48 -15.52 8.83
C THR A 451 26.72 -15.38 9.71
N GLY A 452 26.95 -16.37 10.56
CA GLY A 452 28.22 -16.53 11.28
C GLY A 452 29.08 -17.65 10.68
N ALA A 453 28.88 -18.02 9.41
CA ALA A 453 29.48 -19.19 8.79
C ALA A 453 30.64 -18.81 7.87
N ASP A 454 31.85 -19.29 8.18
CA ASP A 454 33.03 -19.09 7.33
C ASP A 454 32.83 -19.61 5.90
N GLU A 455 32.05 -20.69 5.75
CA GLU A 455 31.70 -21.30 4.46
C GLU A 455 31.00 -20.30 3.52
N VAL A 456 30.16 -19.41 4.04
CA VAL A 456 29.45 -18.39 3.25
C VAL A 456 30.42 -17.33 2.75
N VAL A 457 31.31 -16.86 3.62
CA VAL A 457 32.35 -15.89 3.29
C VAL A 457 33.26 -16.42 2.18
N SER A 458 33.73 -17.67 2.31
CA SER A 458 34.56 -18.29 1.28
C SER A 458 33.79 -18.53 -0.01
N SER A 459 32.52 -18.95 0.06
CA SER A 459 31.68 -19.12 -1.13
C SER A 459 31.49 -17.81 -1.90
N LEU A 460 31.25 -16.69 -1.20
CA LEU A 460 31.17 -15.37 -1.83
C LEU A 460 32.49 -14.93 -2.46
N GLY A 461 33.63 -15.35 -1.88
CA GLY A 461 34.98 -15.10 -2.42
C GLY A 461 35.29 -15.86 -3.72
N LEU A 462 34.64 -17.00 -3.97
CA LEU A 462 34.82 -17.79 -5.19
C LEU A 462 34.16 -17.15 -6.44
N GLY A 463 33.13 -16.34 -6.25
CA GLY A 463 32.35 -15.75 -7.34
C GLY A 463 33.04 -14.59 -8.04
N TRP A 464 32.89 -14.50 -9.38
CA TRP A 464 33.25 -13.31 -10.13
C TRP A 464 32.07 -12.79 -10.93
N TRP A 465 31.64 -11.58 -10.62
CA TRP A 465 30.38 -11.01 -11.09
C TRP A 465 30.57 -10.19 -12.37
N SER A 466 29.62 -10.28 -13.30
CA SER A 466 29.63 -9.53 -14.56
C SER A 466 29.53 -8.01 -14.37
N PHE A 467 29.02 -7.56 -13.23
CA PHE A 467 28.93 -6.16 -12.82
C PHE A 467 29.30 -6.01 -11.34
N THR A 468 29.74 -4.82 -10.94
CA THR A 468 30.10 -4.52 -9.54
C THR A 468 28.88 -4.57 -8.63
N ARG A 469 29.02 -5.19 -7.45
CA ARG A 469 27.95 -5.34 -6.46
C ARG A 469 28.37 -4.77 -5.13
N LEU A 470 27.39 -4.33 -4.34
CA LEU A 470 27.61 -3.97 -2.95
C LEU A 470 27.51 -5.22 -2.08
N PHE A 471 28.64 -5.64 -1.52
CA PHE A 471 28.71 -6.67 -0.50
C PHE A 471 28.66 -6.04 0.88
N ILE A 472 27.77 -6.56 1.71
CA ILE A 472 27.64 -6.21 3.12
C ILE A 472 27.74 -7.51 3.92
N SER A 473 28.59 -7.58 4.93
CA SER A 473 28.53 -8.62 5.96
C SER A 473 28.23 -7.95 7.29
N ALA A 474 27.11 -8.31 7.90
CA ALA A 474 26.59 -7.71 9.12
C ALA A 474 26.50 -8.77 10.22
N SER A 475 27.20 -8.53 11.33
CA SER A 475 27.20 -9.43 12.49
C SER A 475 27.16 -8.63 13.80
N VAL A 476 26.87 -9.34 14.89
CA VAL A 476 26.75 -8.74 16.23
C VAL A 476 27.64 -9.46 17.22
N SER A 477 28.10 -8.72 18.22
CA SER A 477 28.90 -9.20 19.33
C SER A 477 28.09 -9.94 20.41
N TYR A 478 28.71 -10.28 21.54
CA TYR A 478 27.98 -10.70 22.74
C TYR A 478 26.87 -9.70 23.07
N GLU A 479 25.69 -10.20 23.45
CA GLU A 479 24.55 -9.36 23.86
C GLU A 479 24.16 -8.28 22.82
N ALA A 480 24.65 -8.38 21.57
CA ALA A 480 24.54 -7.33 20.55
C ALA A 480 25.00 -5.92 21.01
N ARG A 481 26.06 -5.86 21.85
CA ARG A 481 26.68 -4.59 22.29
C ARG A 481 27.43 -3.86 21.18
N ARG A 482 28.01 -4.60 20.24
CA ARG A 482 28.68 -4.11 19.05
C ARG A 482 28.02 -4.70 17.80
N THR A 483 27.82 -3.86 16.78
CA THR A 483 27.40 -4.27 15.44
C THR A 483 28.58 -4.07 14.50
N PHE A 484 29.00 -5.14 13.83
CA PHE A 484 30.07 -5.11 12.83
C PHE A 484 29.45 -5.10 11.43
N ILE A 485 29.83 -4.14 10.59
CA ILE A 485 29.32 -3.97 9.23
C ILE A 485 30.51 -3.83 8.30
N PHE A 486 30.84 -4.92 7.61
CA PHE A 486 31.85 -4.90 6.56
C PHE A 486 31.19 -4.55 5.22
N LEU A 487 31.83 -3.68 4.44
CA LEU A 487 31.33 -3.16 3.17
C LEU A 487 32.40 -3.28 2.09
N HIS A 488 32.00 -3.67 0.89
CA HIS A 488 32.84 -3.60 -0.29
C HIS A 488 31.98 -3.47 -1.55
N ARG A 489 32.40 -2.66 -2.52
CA ARG A 489 31.80 -2.64 -3.85
C ARG A 489 32.80 -3.14 -4.90
N GLY A 490 32.50 -4.26 -5.55
CA GLY A 490 33.42 -4.88 -6.50
C GLY A 490 32.84 -6.05 -7.28
N HIS A 491 33.69 -6.65 -8.12
CA HIS A 491 33.36 -7.84 -8.94
C HIS A 491 33.53 -9.16 -8.17
N SER A 492 34.05 -9.14 -6.95
CA SER A 492 34.14 -10.30 -6.07
C SER A 492 34.12 -9.85 -4.61
N PHE A 493 33.85 -10.78 -3.70
CA PHE A 493 33.95 -10.50 -2.27
C PHE A 493 35.42 -10.56 -1.82
N PRO A 494 35.96 -9.54 -1.13
CA PRO A 494 37.37 -9.50 -0.75
C PRO A 494 37.58 -10.27 0.57
N GLU A 495 37.57 -11.60 0.49
CA GLU A 495 37.69 -12.51 1.64
C GLU A 495 38.90 -12.18 2.54
N ASP A 496 40.08 -12.01 1.95
CA ASP A 496 41.31 -11.73 2.72
C ASP A 496 41.19 -10.44 3.55
N LYS A 497 40.64 -9.38 2.94
CA LYS A 497 40.44 -8.09 3.62
C LYS A 497 39.33 -8.19 4.68
N PHE A 498 38.30 -8.98 4.44
CA PHE A 498 37.25 -9.25 5.42
C PHE A 498 37.84 -9.93 6.66
N ARG A 499 38.54 -11.05 6.47
CA ARG A 499 39.14 -11.84 7.55
C ARG A 499 40.14 -11.01 8.35
N ALA A 500 41.03 -10.28 7.67
CA ALA A 500 42.04 -9.45 8.32
C ALA A 500 41.45 -8.40 9.28
N ARG A 501 40.24 -7.88 9.01
CA ARG A 501 39.62 -6.84 9.84
C ARG A 501 38.61 -7.35 10.86
N VAL A 502 37.85 -8.40 10.51
CA VAL A 502 36.76 -8.90 11.36
C VAL A 502 37.27 -9.94 12.37
N GLU A 503 38.20 -10.82 11.99
CA GLU A 503 38.69 -11.88 12.87
C GLU A 503 39.34 -11.39 14.18
N PRO A 504 40.16 -10.31 14.20
CA PRO A 504 40.73 -9.81 15.45
C PRO A 504 39.66 -9.41 16.47
N LEU A 505 38.60 -8.74 16.00
CA LEU A 505 37.49 -8.31 16.84
C LEU A 505 36.64 -9.50 17.31
N LEU A 506 36.42 -10.49 16.44
CA LEU A 506 35.73 -11.72 16.83
C LEU A 506 36.53 -12.53 17.87
N LYS A 507 37.86 -12.52 17.80
CA LYS A 507 38.72 -13.16 18.82
C LYS A 507 38.63 -12.44 20.16
N GLU A 508 38.65 -11.11 20.15
CA GLU A 508 38.44 -10.28 21.35
C GLU A 508 37.09 -10.59 22.01
N GLU A 509 36.03 -10.65 21.20
CA GLU A 509 34.69 -11.02 21.66
C GLU A 509 34.65 -12.43 22.26
N LYS A 510 35.21 -13.44 21.58
CA LYS A 510 35.28 -14.81 22.10
C LYS A 510 36.01 -14.88 23.45
N ALA A 511 37.06 -14.08 23.65
CA ALA A 511 37.76 -14.01 24.93
C ALA A 511 36.88 -13.43 26.04
N LEU A 512 36.17 -12.33 25.78
CA LEU A 512 35.21 -11.73 26.72
C LEU A 512 34.06 -12.68 27.07
N TRP A 513 33.64 -13.53 26.12
CA TRP A 513 32.60 -14.54 26.36
C TRP A 513 33.10 -15.64 27.30
N ALA A 514 34.33 -16.13 27.07
CA ALA A 514 34.92 -17.20 27.87
C ALA A 514 35.12 -16.80 29.35
N GLU A 515 35.45 -15.54 29.62
CA GLU A 515 35.63 -15.03 30.99
C GLU A 515 34.33 -14.96 31.81
N ARG A 516 33.17 -14.82 31.16
CA ARG A 516 31.87 -14.66 31.85
C ARG A 516 31.20 -15.96 32.29
N GLY A 517 31.81 -17.12 32.02
CA GLY A 517 31.47 -18.38 32.66
C GLY A 517 30.17 -19.07 32.21
N GLU A 518 29.51 -18.61 31.16
CA GLU A 518 28.36 -19.33 30.59
C GLU A 518 28.84 -20.42 29.63
N ALA A 519 28.94 -21.65 30.14
CA ALA A 519 29.11 -22.84 29.31
C ALA A 519 27.82 -23.07 28.52
N LEU A 520 27.81 -22.66 27.26
CA LEU A 520 26.73 -22.92 26.32
C LEU A 520 27.31 -23.74 25.17
N GLU A 521 26.95 -25.02 25.12
CA GLU A 521 27.32 -25.94 24.05
C GLU A 521 27.04 -25.29 22.67
N GLY A 522 28.09 -25.02 21.88
CA GLY A 522 28.00 -24.71 20.45
C GLY A 522 27.28 -23.41 20.05
N ALA A 523 27.27 -22.35 20.86
CA ALA A 523 26.40 -21.18 20.63
C ALA A 523 26.87 -20.22 19.51
N GLY A 524 26.30 -20.37 18.31
CA GLY A 524 26.15 -19.28 17.33
C GLY A 524 24.87 -18.45 17.57
N CYS A 525 24.62 -17.38 16.79
CA CYS A 525 23.40 -16.55 16.87
C CYS A 525 22.07 -17.34 16.77
N TRP A 526 22.15 -18.56 16.24
CA TRP A 526 21.09 -19.56 16.09
C TRP A 526 20.69 -20.23 17.42
N SER A 527 21.59 -20.29 18.40
CA SER A 527 21.37 -20.95 19.69
C SER A 527 20.31 -20.23 20.52
N PRO A 528 19.30 -20.94 21.08
CA PRO A 528 18.30 -20.37 21.99
C PRO A 528 18.88 -19.52 23.13
N LEU A 529 20.15 -19.75 23.45
CA LEU A 529 20.87 -19.23 24.59
C LEU A 529 21.77 -18.03 24.23
N PHE A 530 21.71 -17.53 22.98
CA PHE A 530 22.39 -16.29 22.59
C PHE A 530 21.79 -15.10 23.37
N PRO A 531 22.56 -14.40 24.23
CA PRO A 531 22.02 -13.49 25.25
C PRO A 531 21.73 -12.08 24.73
N ALA A 532 21.54 -11.88 23.43
CA ALA A 532 21.12 -10.58 22.91
C ALA A 532 19.62 -10.36 23.11
N ARG A 533 19.28 -9.17 23.64
CA ARG A 533 17.89 -8.74 23.74
C ARG A 533 17.37 -8.36 22.35
N PHE A 534 16.06 -8.42 22.18
CA PHE A 534 15.43 -8.09 20.90
C PHE A 534 15.59 -6.61 20.53
N ASP A 535 15.56 -5.70 21.52
CA ASP A 535 15.77 -4.27 21.31
C ASP A 535 17.20 -3.94 20.85
N ASP A 536 18.21 -4.63 21.37
CA ASP A 536 19.61 -4.48 20.95
C ASP A 536 19.83 -4.97 19.51
N LEU A 537 19.16 -6.06 19.13
CA LEU A 537 19.15 -6.56 17.76
C LEU A 537 18.43 -5.60 16.81
N PHE A 538 17.33 -4.99 17.25
CA PHE A 538 16.63 -3.97 16.46
C PHE A 538 17.50 -2.74 16.25
N LEU A 539 18.22 -2.30 17.29
CA LEU A 539 19.18 -1.20 17.20
C LEU A 539 20.33 -1.52 16.23
N SER A 540 20.83 -2.76 16.27
CA SER A 540 21.85 -3.26 15.33
C SER A 540 21.32 -3.25 13.89
N ALA A 541 20.13 -3.81 13.65
CA ALA A 541 19.49 -3.85 12.34
C ALA A 541 19.24 -2.44 11.78
N ALA A 542 18.71 -1.52 12.62
CA ALA A 542 18.48 -0.13 12.23
C ALA A 542 19.79 0.58 11.87
N SER A 543 20.87 0.31 12.61
CA SER A 543 22.20 0.87 12.32
C SER A 543 22.76 0.35 10.99
N CYS A 544 22.59 -0.94 10.72
CA CYS A 544 22.91 -1.53 9.42
C CYS A 544 22.15 -0.85 8.27
N ILE A 545 20.83 -0.65 8.39
CA ILE A 545 20.05 0.05 7.36
C ILE A 545 20.58 1.46 7.09
N LYS A 546 20.93 2.21 8.14
CA LYS A 546 21.50 3.56 7.99
C LYS A 546 22.82 3.57 7.23
N VAL A 547 23.64 2.55 7.43
CA VAL A 547 24.90 2.39 6.68
C VAL A 547 24.61 1.97 5.23
N ILE A 548 23.79 0.93 5.03
CA ILE A 548 23.47 0.41 3.69
C ILE A 548 22.91 1.50 2.79
N GLU A 549 21.99 2.32 3.31
CA GLU A 549 21.38 3.43 2.57
C GLU A 549 22.42 4.42 2.03
N ILE A 550 23.40 4.83 2.84
CA ILE A 550 24.49 5.73 2.42
C ILE A 550 25.31 5.10 1.28
N PHE A 551 25.78 3.88 1.50
CA PHE A 551 26.73 3.19 0.61
C PHE A 551 26.09 2.59 -0.64
N THR A 552 24.76 2.58 -0.72
CA THR A 552 24.06 2.16 -1.95
C THR A 552 24.32 3.14 -3.10
N THR A 553 24.54 4.42 -2.79
CA THR A 553 24.77 5.48 -3.80
C THR A 553 26.24 5.68 -4.18
N GLU A 554 27.18 5.17 -3.38
CA GLU A 554 28.61 5.35 -3.64
C GLU A 554 29.07 4.48 -4.82
N ALA A 555 29.77 5.10 -5.77
CA ALA A 555 30.22 4.44 -7.00
C ALA A 555 31.33 3.41 -6.76
N SER A 556 32.18 3.63 -5.77
CA SER A 556 33.28 2.75 -5.38
C SER A 556 33.40 2.73 -3.87
N ILE A 557 33.50 1.53 -3.31
CA ILE A 557 33.70 1.32 -1.89
C ILE A 557 34.85 0.33 -1.77
N GLU A 558 36.03 0.86 -1.44
CA GLU A 558 37.11 0.01 -0.93
C GLU A 558 36.61 -0.77 0.28
N ALA A 559 37.21 -1.92 0.56
CA ALA A 559 36.80 -2.71 1.70
C ALA A 559 36.87 -1.83 2.97
N ARG A 560 35.78 -1.73 3.72
CA ARG A 560 35.69 -0.95 4.97
C ARG A 560 34.99 -1.77 6.06
N LEU A 561 35.34 -1.50 7.31
CA LEU A 561 34.64 -2.05 8.47
C LEU A 561 34.10 -0.90 9.33
N ILE A 562 32.79 -0.88 9.53
CA ILE A 562 32.11 0.06 10.42
C ILE A 562 31.64 -0.71 11.65
N VAL A 563 31.91 -0.17 12.83
CA VAL A 563 31.50 -0.75 14.10
C VAL A 563 30.64 0.24 14.87
N PHE A 564 29.43 -0.16 15.24
CA PHE A 564 28.62 0.58 16.21
C PHE A 564 28.72 -0.08 17.57
N GLU A 565 29.15 0.66 18.59
CA GLU A 565 29.23 0.18 19.97
C GLU A 565 28.23 0.92 20.85
N GLN A 566 27.48 0.16 21.64
CA GLN A 566 26.60 0.71 22.67
C GLN A 566 27.39 1.38 23.78
N THR A 567 27.02 2.62 24.10
CA THR A 567 27.61 3.37 25.22
C THR A 567 26.70 3.29 26.44
N SER A 568 27.28 3.03 27.61
CA SER A 568 26.56 3.00 28.88
C SER A 568 27.35 3.70 29.98
N LYS A 569 26.77 4.78 30.54
CA LYS A 569 27.29 5.45 31.76
C LYS A 569 26.39 5.22 32.98
N MET A 570 25.07 5.10 32.78
CA MET A 570 24.05 4.72 33.80
C MET A 570 22.85 4.02 33.14
N GLY A 571 23.11 3.19 32.12
CA GLY A 571 22.11 2.70 31.17
C GLY A 571 22.45 3.14 29.74
N PHE A 572 21.64 2.74 28.76
CA PHE A 572 21.87 3.05 27.34
C PHE A 572 21.90 4.57 27.10
N THR A 573 23.05 5.09 26.63
CA THR A 573 23.21 6.52 26.30
C THR A 573 23.28 6.79 24.80
N GLY A 574 23.42 5.76 23.97
CA GLY A 574 23.51 5.89 22.51
C GLY A 574 24.54 4.95 21.89
N LEU A 575 24.77 5.10 20.58
CA LEU A 575 25.76 4.35 19.82
C LEU A 575 26.97 5.23 19.47
N ARG A 576 28.17 4.68 19.61
CA ARG A 576 29.39 5.27 19.05
C ARG A 576 29.77 4.52 17.78
N ARG A 577 30.07 5.25 16.71
CA ARG A 577 30.51 4.71 15.43
C ARG A 577 32.04 4.77 15.33
N TYR A 578 32.65 3.66 14.96
CA TYR A 578 34.05 3.54 14.55
C TYR A 578 34.10 3.11 13.09
N GLU A 579 35.11 3.55 12.36
CA GLU A 579 35.32 3.20 10.96
C GLU A 579 36.79 2.83 10.77
N PHE A 580 37.05 1.72 10.08
CA PHE A 580 38.38 1.22 9.78
C PHE A 580 38.52 1.12 8.26
N SER A 581 39.45 1.89 7.68
CA SER A 581 39.73 1.95 6.23
C SER A 581 41.21 1.65 5.93
N ASP A 582 41.55 1.37 4.66
CA ASP A 582 42.93 1.09 4.23
C ASP A 582 43.90 2.26 4.47
N ALA A 583 43.42 3.47 4.77
CA ALA A 583 44.23 4.67 4.98
C ALA A 583 44.79 4.85 6.42
N GLU A 584 44.39 4.01 7.40
CA GLU A 584 44.73 4.23 8.82
C GLU A 584 45.87 3.34 9.36
N SER A 585 46.57 2.58 8.52
CA SER A 585 47.72 1.75 8.96
C SER A 585 49.06 2.50 9.08
N GLU A 586 49.11 3.83 8.86
CA GLU A 586 50.37 4.60 8.95
C GLU A 586 50.43 5.67 10.05
N CYS A 587 49.41 5.87 10.91
CA CYS A 587 49.55 6.89 11.95
C CYS A 587 48.76 6.62 13.23
N SER A 588 49.27 5.74 14.10
CA SER A 588 49.21 5.92 15.56
C SER A 588 50.19 4.97 16.26
N GLN A 589 51.38 5.51 16.61
CA GLN A 589 52.16 5.10 17.76
C GLN A 589 51.64 5.80 19.02
#